data_AF-A0A964Y5F0-F1
#
_entry.id   AF-A0A964Y5F0-F1
#
_cell.length_a   1.000
_cell.length_b   1.000
_cell.length_c   1.000
_cell.angle_alpha   90.00
_cell.angle_beta   90.00
_cell.angle_gamma   90.00
#
_symmetry.space_group_name_H-M   'P 1'
#
loop_
_entity.id
_entity.type
_entity.pdbx_description
1 polymer ?
#
loop_
_entity_poly.entity_id
_entity_poly.type
_entity_poly.pdbx_seq_one_letter_code
_entity_poly.pdbx_strand_id
1 'polypeptide(L)' 'MIVKPARRGSKLQSDTAGYVLITCTQPNSKGQMEVNLTYEGDRVLASYLLKSAQDFFLD' A
#
# COMPACT_ATOMS: atom_id res chain seq x y z
N MET A 1 -10.55 3.48 -11.65
CA MET A 1 -9.97 3.80 -10.32
C MET A 1 -8.87 4.83 -10.54
N ILE A 2 -8.86 5.95 -9.81
CA ILE A 2 -7.81 6.97 -9.95
C ILE A 2 -6.81 6.76 -8.82
N VAL A 3 -5.60 6.32 -9.15
CA VAL A 3 -4.50 6.17 -8.18
C VAL A 3 -3.74 7.49 -8.11
N LYS A 4 -3.68 8.11 -6.93
CA LYS A 4 -2.88 9.31 -6.70
C LYS A 4 -1.60 8.94 -5.92
N PRO A 5 -0.42 9.43 -6.31
CA PRO A 5 0.79 9.20 -5.55
C PRO A 5 0.68 9.83 -4.16
N ALA A 6 0.85 9.02 -3.12
CA ALA A 6 0.90 9.49 -1.74
C ALA A 6 2.20 10.26 -1.49
N ARG A 7 2.11 11.45 -0.88
CA ARG A 7 3.29 12.24 -0.50
C ARG A 7 3.73 11.87 0.91
N ARG A 8 5.02 11.63 1.11
CA ARG A 8 5.57 11.32 2.44
C ARG A 8 5.21 12.47 3.40
N GLY A 9 4.50 12.17 4.49
CA GLY A 9 4.00 13.14 5.47
C GLY A 9 2.57 13.66 5.24
N SER A 10 1.86 13.20 4.20
CA SER A 10 0.43 13.52 4.06
C SER A 10 -0.39 12.74 5.09
N LYS A 11 -1.15 13.47 5.92
CA LYS A 11 -2.20 12.88 6.76
C LYS A 11 -3.15 12.11 5.84
N LEU A 12 -3.41 10.83 6.12
CA LEU A 12 -4.53 10.16 5.48
C LEU A 12 -5.78 10.96 5.84
N GLN A 13 -6.45 11.47 4.80
CA GLN A 13 -7.57 12.39 4.97
C GLN A 13 -8.74 11.65 5.60
N SER A 14 -9.57 12.35 6.38
CA SER A 14 -10.74 11.79 7.06
C SER A 14 -11.79 11.18 6.10
N ASP A 15 -11.70 11.47 4.80
CA ASP A 15 -12.66 11.04 3.78
C ASP A 15 -12.23 9.78 2.99
N THR A 16 -11.21 9.04 3.43
CA THR A 16 -10.84 7.77 2.78
C THR A 16 -11.75 6.63 3.24
N ALA A 17 -12.46 6.00 2.29
CA ALA A 17 -13.27 4.80 2.54
C ALA A 17 -12.44 3.56 2.93
N GLY A 18 -11.13 3.59 2.65
CA GLY A 18 -10.17 2.59 3.07
C GLY A 18 -8.81 2.85 2.44
N TYR A 19 -7.78 2.23 3.00
CA TYR A 19 -6.42 2.33 2.47
C TYR A 19 -5.61 1.07 2.71
N VAL A 20 -4.58 0.91 1.90
CA VAL A 20 -3.47 -0.02 2.13
C VAL A 20 -2.20 0.80 2.14
N LEU A 21 -1.44 0.71 3.23
CA LEU A 21 -0.12 1.33 3.39
C LEU A 21 0.93 0.23 3.31
N ILE A 22 1.83 0.35 2.34
CA ILE A 22 3.00 -0.51 2.20
C ILE A 22 4.23 0.33 2.52
N THR A 23 5.02 -0.11 3.49
CA THR A 23 6.31 0.51 3.82
C THR A 23 7.42 -0.51 3.61
N CYS A 24 8.52 -0.04 3.02
CA CYS A 24 9.71 -0.85 2.80
C CYS A 24 10.89 -0.16 3.48
N THR A 25 11.68 -0.92 4.22
CA THR A 25 12.99 -0.45 4.68
C THR A 25 13.98 -0.41 3.52
N GLN A 26 15.07 0.34 3.70
CA GLN A 26 16.19 0.21 2.76
C GLN A 26 16.77 -1.21 2.82
N PRO A 27 17.29 -1.74 1.71
CA PRO A 27 17.98 -3.02 1.72
C PRO A 27 19.10 -3.02 2.77
N ASN A 28 19.16 -4.06 3.59
CA ASN A 28 20.27 -4.26 4.51
C ASN A 28 21.53 -4.72 3.77
N SER A 29 22.62 -4.97 4.49
CA SER A 29 23.90 -5.43 3.91
C SER A 29 23.84 -6.78 3.19
N LYS A 30 22.76 -7.55 3.38
CA LYS A 30 22.47 -8.81 2.67
C LYS A 30 21.49 -8.62 1.51
N GLY A 31 21.13 -7.37 1.17
CA GLY A 31 20.14 -7.05 0.15
C GLY A 31 18.70 -7.35 0.54
N GLN A 32 18.42 -7.67 1.81
CA GLN A 32 17.07 -7.97 2.28
C GLN A 32 16.35 -6.68 2.67
N MET A 33 15.08 -6.57 2.28
CA MET A 33 14.19 -5.49 2.69
C MET A 33 13.12 -6.05 3.63
N GLU A 34 12.77 -5.25 4.63
CA GLU A 34 11.58 -5.51 5.43
C GLU A 34 10.41 -4.77 4.80
N VAL A 35 9.35 -5.51 4.51
CA VAL A 35 8.12 -4.97 3.92
C VAL A 35 7.01 -5.12 4.95
N ASN A 36 6.43 -4.00 5.35
CA ASN A 36 5.30 -3.96 6.27
C ASN A 36 4.05 -3.48 5.52
N LEU A 37 2.94 -4.14 5.80
CA LEU A 37 1.64 -3.84 5.19
C LEU A 37 0.61 -3.61 6.28
N THR A 38 -0.07 -2.47 6.19
CA THR A 38 -1.16 -2.11 7.11
C THR A 38 -2.37 -1.67 6.28
N TYR A 39 -3.56 -1.99 6.75
CA TYR A 39 -4.80 -1.59 6.10
C TYR A 39 -5.79 -1.05 7.14
N GLU A 40 -6.67 -0.15 6.68
CA GLU A 40 -7.81 0.33 7.45
C GLU A 40 -9.01 0.52 6.51
N GLY A 41 -10.21 0.41 7.06
CA GLY A 41 -11.47 0.45 6.31
C GLY A 41 -11.99 -0.94 5.96
N ASP A 42 -12.77 -1.01 4.88
CA ASP A 42 -13.44 -2.25 4.47
C ASP A 42 -12.46 -3.33 3.99
N ARG A 43 -12.61 -4.56 4.51
CA ARG A 43 -11.72 -5.69 4.20
C ARG A 43 -11.84 -6.18 2.76
N VAL A 44 -13.03 -6.12 2.17
CA VAL A 44 -13.26 -6.53 0.78
C VAL A 44 -12.58 -5.53 -0.15
N LEU A 45 -12.71 -4.24 0.14
CA LEU A 45 -12.03 -3.18 -0.59
C LEU A 45 -10.50 -3.35 -0.48
N ALA A 46 -9.95 -3.55 0.72
CA ALA A 46 -8.51 -3.79 0.90
C ALA A 46 -8.02 -5.01 0.11
N SER A 47 -8.77 -6.12 0.13
CA SER A 47 -8.44 -7.34 -0.62
C SER A 47 -8.47 -7.12 -2.13
N TYR A 48 -9.45 -6.37 -2.63
CA TYR A 48 -9.56 -5.99 -4.03
C TYR A 48 -8.36 -5.13 -4.48
N LEU A 49 -7.97 -4.15 -3.66
CA LEU A 49 -6.81 -3.29 -3.92
C LEU A 49 -5.51 -4.10 -3.98
N LEU A 50 -5.30 -5.01 -3.03
CA LEU A 50 -4.11 -5.87 -2.99
C LEU A 50 -4.02 -6.79 -4.21
N LYS A 51 -5.13 -7.45 -4.56
CA LYS A 51 -5.18 -8.34 -5.72
C LYS A 51 -4.88 -7.60 -7.02
N SER A 52 -5.53 -6.45 -7.22
CA SER A 52 -5.32 -5.62 -8.41
C SER A 52 -3.88 -5.12 -8.52
N ALA A 53 -3.23 -4.81 -7.40
CA ALA A 53 -1.83 -4.40 -7.39
C ALA A 53 -0.89 -5.55 -7.74
N GLN A 54 -1.15 -6.76 -7.24
CA GLN A 54 -0.36 -7.95 -7.59
C GLN A 54 -0.46 -8.26 -9.09
N ASP A 55 -1.65 -8.19 -9.65
CA ASP A 55 -1.88 -8.42 -11.09
C ASP A 55 -1.10 -7.42 -11.95
N PHE A 56 -0.95 -6.16 -11.53
CA PHE A 56 -0.19 -5.14 -12.27
C PHE A 56 1.33 -5.40 -12.32
N PHE A 57 1.91 -6.08 -11.33
CA PHE A 57 3.35 -6.37 -11.30
C PHE A 57 3.73 -7.68 -12.01
N LEU A 58 2.75 -8.42 -12.53
CA LEU A 58 2.94 -9.71 -13.20
C LEU A 58 2.90 -9.61 -14.74
N ASP A 59 2.68 -8.40 -15.28
CA ASP A 59 2.90 -8.02 -16.69
C ASP A 59 4.16 -7.14 -16.81
#